data_AF-A0A0D8J2Y0-F1
#
_entry.id   AF-A0A0D8J2Y0-F1
#
_cell.length_a   1.000
_cell.length_b   1.000
_cell.length_c   1.000
_cell.angle_alpha   90.00
_cell.angle_beta   90.00
_cell.angle_gamma   90.00
#
_symmetry.space_group_name_H-M   'P 1'
#
loop_
_entity.id
_entity.type
_entity.pdbx_description
1 polymer ?
#
loop_
_entity_poly.entity_id
_entity_poly.type
_entity_poly.pdbx_seq_one_letter_code
_entity_poly.pdbx_strand_id
1 'polypeptide(L)' 'MPCADVLEYHLKGQNKLIIRPSGTEPKIKVYLSAAGKSNAGVEAINTTLTNAVFNLVKSIAFI' A
#
# COMPACT_ATOMS: atom_id res chain seq x y z
N MET A 1 -17.74 -5.27 -5.23
CA MET A 1 -17.30 -5.55 -3.84
C MET A 1 -18.32 -4.94 -2.91
N PRO A 2 -18.61 -5.52 -1.72
CA PRO A 2 -19.45 -4.84 -0.73
C PRO A 2 -18.88 -3.45 -0.44
N CYS A 3 -19.78 -2.49 -0.14
CA CYS A 3 -19.38 -1.16 0.30
C CYS A 3 -18.42 -1.30 1.48
N ALA A 4 -17.23 -0.71 1.36
CA ALA A 4 -16.19 -0.75 2.38
C ALA A 4 -15.47 0.60 2.35
N ASP A 5 -15.02 1.04 3.52
CA ASP A 5 -14.22 2.26 3.63
C ASP A 5 -12.84 2.01 3.02
N VAL A 6 -12.66 2.46 1.77
CA VAL A 6 -11.42 2.30 1.03
C VAL A 6 -10.74 3.66 0.92
N LEU A 7 -9.48 3.71 1.34
CA LEU A 7 -8.59 4.84 1.05
C LEU A 7 -7.69 4.46 -0.12
N GLU A 8 -7.77 5.19 -1.21
CA GLU A 8 -6.94 5.00 -2.40
C GLU A 8 -6.10 6.25 -2.67
N TYR A 9 -4.78 6.08 -2.68
CA TYR A 9 -3.81 7.13 -2.94
C TYR A 9 -3.13 6.89 -4.28
N HIS A 10 -3.23 7.88 -5.16
CA HIS A 10 -2.51 7.90 -6.43
C HIS A 10 -1.19 8.61 -6.20
N LEU A 11 -0.10 7.87 -6.36
CA LEU A 11 1.24 8.35 -6.11
C LEU A 11 1.91 8.71 -7.43
N LYS A 12 2.94 9.57 -7.35
CA LYS A 12 3.73 9.97 -8.53
C LYS A 12 4.24 8.73 -9.27
N GLY A 13 4.22 8.80 -10.60
CA GLY A 13 4.73 7.73 -11.46
C GLY A 13 3.77 6.56 -11.64
N GLN A 14 2.45 6.77 -11.51
CA GLN A 14 1.41 5.75 -11.63
C GLN A 14 1.47 4.65 -10.55
N ASN A 15 2.17 4.93 -9.46
CA ASN A 15 2.20 4.07 -8.28
C ASN A 15 0.90 4.25 -7.49
N LYS A 16 0.53 3.24 -6.71
CA LYS A 16 -0.74 3.25 -5.95
C LYS A 16 -0.57 2.62 -4.57
N LEU A 17 -1.25 3.19 -3.59
CA LEU A 17 -1.46 2.61 -2.25
C LEU A 17 -2.96 2.53 -1.99
N ILE A 18 -3.46 1.34 -1.65
CA ILE A 18 -4.85 1.12 -1.24
C ILE A 18 -4.86 0.55 0.17
N ILE A 19 -5.64 1.16 1.06
CA ILE A 19 -5.86 0.69 2.43
C ILE A 19 -7.35 0.46 2.61
N ARG A 20 -7.70 -0.69 3.20
CA ARG A 20 -9.11 -1.04 3.46
C ARG A 20 -9.27 -1.98 4.65
N PRO A 21 -10.42 -1.97 5.34
CA PRO A 21 -10.80 -3.07 6.21
C PRO A 21 -11.07 -4.34 5.39
N SER A 22 -10.68 -5.47 5.96
CA SER A 22 -11.10 -6.78 5.48
C SER A 22 -12.57 -7.00 5.83
N GLY A 23 -13.35 -7.53 4.88
CA GLY A 23 -14.78 -7.81 5.10
C GLY A 23 -15.07 -9.12 5.83
N THR A 24 -14.04 -9.95 6.10
CA THR A 24 -14.20 -11.31 6.64
C THR A 24 -13.40 -11.57 7.91
N GLU A 25 -12.46 -10.70 8.26
CA GLU A 25 -11.54 -10.90 9.39
C GLU A 25 -11.20 -9.53 10.00
N PRO A 26 -10.89 -9.44 11.31
CA PRO A 26 -10.53 -8.19 11.98
C PRO A 26 -9.09 -7.75 11.62
N LYS A 27 -8.87 -7.40 10.35
CA LYS A 27 -7.57 -6.93 9.84
C LYS A 27 -7.71 -5.86 8.78
N ILE A 28 -6.67 -5.04 8.65
CA ILE A 28 -6.51 -4.08 7.55
C ILE A 28 -5.73 -4.76 6.41
N LYS A 29 -6.18 -4.57 5.16
CA LYS A 29 -5.46 -4.97 3.95
C LYS A 29 -4.82 -3.75 3.33
N VAL A 30 -3.55 -3.87 3.00
CA VAL A 30 -2.79 -2.85 2.29
C VAL A 30 -2.31 -3.43 0.96
N TYR A 31 -2.59 -2.73 -0.13
CA TYR A 31 -2.12 -3.08 -1.47
C TYR A 31 -1.19 -1.98 -1.97
N LEU A 32 -0.02 -2.40 -2.45
CA LEU A 32 0.95 -1.54 -3.10
C LEU A 32 1.05 -1.91 -4.58
N SER A 33 1.09 -0.90 -5.44
CA SER A 33 1.36 -1.07 -6.87
C SER A 33 2.53 -0.18 -7.26
N ALA A 34 3.58 -0.83 -7.78
CA ALA A 34 4.76 -0.17 -8.32
C ALA A 34 4.73 -0.23 -9.86
N ALA A 35 4.98 0.90 -10.51
CA ALA A 35 5.07 1.02 -11.96
C ALA A 35 6.44 1.56 -12.36
N GLY A 36 7.04 0.97 -13.39
CA GLY A 36 8.39 1.30 -13.84
C GLY A 36 8.65 0.79 -15.25
N LYS A 37 9.72 1.28 -15.87
CA LYS A 37 10.08 0.95 -17.26
C LYS A 37 10.86 -0.36 -17.40
N SER A 38 11.26 -0.97 -16.29
CA SER A 38 12.01 -2.23 -16.24
C SER A 38 11.70 -2.96 -14.94
N ASN A 39 11.91 -4.28 -14.93
CA ASN A 39 11.70 -5.09 -13.73
C ASN A 39 12.56 -4.59 -12.55
N ALA A 40 13.84 -4.26 -12.80
CA ALA A 40 14.72 -3.72 -11.77
C ALA A 40 14.23 -2.37 -11.21
N GLY A 41 13.70 -1.50 -12.07
CA GLY A 41 13.11 -0.23 -11.63
C GLY A 41 11.83 -0.42 -10.81
N VAL A 42 10.96 -1.35 -11.24
CA VAL A 42 9.74 -1.71 -10.50
C VAL A 42 10.11 -2.26 -9.12
N GLU A 43 11.09 -3.16 -9.04
CA GLU A 43 11.51 -3.77 -7.77
C GLU A 43 12.08 -2.73 -6.79
N ALA A 44 12.90 -1.79 -7.29
CA ALA A 44 13.43 -0.70 -6.46
C ALA A 44 12.31 0.21 -5.91
N ILE A 45 11.32 0.53 -6.72
CA ILE A 45 10.15 1.32 -6.29
C ILE A 45 9.33 0.51 -5.28
N ASN A 46 9.07 -0.76 -5.57
CA ASN A 46 8.29 -1.65 -4.70
C ASN A 46 8.95 -1.80 -3.31
N THR A 47 10.26 -1.97 -3.26
CA THR A 47 11.05 -2.01 -2.02
C THR A 47 10.90 -0.70 -1.24
N THR A 48 11.03 0.43 -1.93
CA THR A 48 10.90 1.76 -1.31
C THR A 48 9.51 1.97 -0.69
N LEU A 49 8.45 1.66 -1.45
CA LEU A 49 7.06 1.81 -0.99
C LEU A 49 6.76 0.86 0.17
N THR A 50 7.23 -0.38 0.09
CA THR A 50 7.04 -1.38 1.16
C THR A 50 7.66 -0.89 2.46
N ASN A 51 8.91 -0.43 2.42
CA ASN A 51 9.59 0.10 3.61
C ASN A 51 8.88 1.31 4.20
N ALA A 52 8.42 2.24 3.35
CA ALA A 52 7.69 3.43 3.80
C ALA A 52 6.37 3.06 4.49
N VAL A 53 5.57 2.15 3.92
CA VAL A 53 4.33 1.66 4.53
C VAL A 53 4.63 0.93 5.83
N PHE A 54 5.66 0.09 5.88
CA PHE A 54 6.01 -0.65 7.09
C PHE A 54 6.36 0.31 8.24
N ASN A 55 7.11 1.37 7.94
CA ASN A 55 7.46 2.39 8.93
C ASN A 55 6.22 3.19 9.38
N LEU A 56 5.32 3.54 8.47
CA LEU A 56 4.06 4.20 8.81
C LEU A 56 3.19 3.33 9.72
N VAL A 57 3.03 2.04 9.40
CA VAL A 57 2.25 1.11 10.23
C VAL A 57 2.90 0.96 11.60
N LYS A 58 4.23 0.85 11.67
CA LYS A 58 4.96 0.81 12.95
C LYS A 58 4.75 2.06 13.80
N SER A 59 4.68 3.24 13.19
CA SER A 59 4.53 4.50 13.94
C SER A 59 3.14 4.69 14.55
N ILE A 60 2.12 4.01 14.02
CA ILE A 60 0.74 4.10 14.54
C ILE A 60 0.32 2.87 15.37
N ALA A 61 1.01 1.74 15.22
CA ALA A 61 0.69 0.49 15.95
C ALA A 61 1.25 0.44 17.39
N PHE A 62 1.99 1.48 17.82
CA PHE A 62 2.57 1.59 19.17
C PHE A 62 1.85 2.60 20.07
N ILE A 63 0.59 2.94 19.75
CA ILE A 63 -0.30 3.74 20.61
C ILE A 63 -1.20 2.79 21.39
#